data_AF-A0A023EDW2-F1
#
_entry.id   AF-A0A023EDW2-F1
#
_cell.length_a   1.000
_cell.length_b   1.000
_cell.length_c   1.000
_cell.angle_alpha   90.00
_cell.angle_beta   90.00
_cell.angle_gamma   90.00
#
_symmetry.space_group_name_H-M   'P 1'
#
loop_
_entity.id
_entity.type
_entity.pdbx_description
1 polymer ?
#
loop_
_entity_poly.entity_id
_entity_poly.type
_entity_poly.pdbx_seq_one_letter_code
_entity_poly.pdbx_strand_id
1 'polypeptide(L)'
;MVERIEDLNLPNSVVTRLMKEALPCDVKIASESRTALTRATSVFVLYLTSAATAVAEKKKQKVLTVDHVLAGLEEIEFDSFIAPLKKDLENYRKTMKNKKDKKGDKPENEEPMEEANEED
;
A
#
# COMPACT_ATOMS: atom_id res chain seq x y z
N MET A 1 -16.15 7.49 13.02
CA MET A 1 -16.59 6.14 12.60
C MET A 1 -16.87 6.25 11.11
N VAL A 2 -16.47 5.28 10.29
CA VAL A 2 -16.88 5.29 8.86
C VAL A 2 -18.38 5.02 8.86
N GLU A 3 -19.17 5.98 8.39
CA GLU A 3 -20.63 5.88 8.43
C GLU A 3 -21.17 5.29 7.14
N ARG A 4 -20.46 5.50 6.01
CA ARG A 4 -20.87 5.01 4.69
C ARG A 4 -19.69 4.49 3.88
N ILE A 5 -19.92 3.51 3.00
CA ILE A 5 -18.89 2.96 2.11
C ILE A 5 -18.31 4.06 1.20
N GLU A 6 -19.13 5.05 0.85
CA GLU A 6 -18.72 6.20 0.06
C GLU A 6 -17.60 7.03 0.70
N ASP A 7 -17.49 7.02 2.03
CA ASP A 7 -16.45 7.74 2.76
C ASP A 7 -15.06 7.08 2.61
N LEU A 8 -15.03 5.82 2.14
CA LEU A 8 -13.82 5.05 1.86
C LEU A 8 -13.42 5.08 0.38
N ASN A 9 -14.15 5.83 -0.46
CA ASN A 9 -13.88 5.86 -1.89
C ASN A 9 -12.50 6.43 -2.20
N LEU A 10 -11.76 5.67 -3.02
CA LEU A 10 -10.49 6.13 -3.57
C LEU A 10 -10.71 7.26 -4.60
N PRO A 11 -9.69 8.09 -4.87
CA PRO A 11 -9.80 9.14 -5.87
C PRO A 11 -10.24 8.60 -7.23
N ASN A 12 -11.37 9.11 -7.74
CA ASN A 12 -11.97 8.66 -9.00
C ASN A 12 -11.00 8.76 -10.19
N SER A 13 -10.07 9.72 -10.17
CA SER A 13 -9.04 9.88 -11.20
C SER A 13 -8.10 8.69 -11.26
N VAL A 14 -7.71 8.13 -10.11
CA VAL A 14 -6.81 6.98 -10.00
C VAL A 14 -7.52 5.71 -10.48
N VAL A 15 -8.75 5.48 -10.02
CA VAL A 15 -9.57 4.33 -10.45
C VAL A 15 -9.78 4.39 -11.97
N THR A 16 -10.17 5.55 -12.51
CA THR A 16 -10.40 5.73 -13.95
C THR A 16 -9.13 5.48 -14.77
N ARG A 17 -7.96 5.92 -14.27
CA ARG A 17 -6.68 5.68 -14.95
C ARG A 17 -6.36 4.19 -15.01
N LEU A 18 -6.48 3.46 -13.88
CA LEU A 18 -6.25 2.02 -13.83
C LEU A 18 -7.21 1.24 -14.74
N MET A 19 -8.50 1.65 -14.80
CA MET A 19 -9.46 1.05 -15.73
C MET A 19 -9.03 1.20 -17.18
N LYS A 20 -8.54 2.38 -17.58
CA LYS A 20 -8.07 2.63 -18.94
C LYS A 20 -6.79 1.86 -19.26
N GLU A 21 -5.88 1.74 -18.30
CA GLU A 21 -4.64 0.95 -18.46
C GLU A 21 -4.94 -0.54 -18.69
N ALA A 22 -6.07 -1.05 -18.18
CA ALA A 22 -6.53 -2.42 -18.39
C ALA A 22 -7.30 -2.63 -19.72
N LEU A 23 -7.52 -1.57 -20.51
CA LEU A 23 -8.33 -1.61 -21.73
C LEU A 23 -7.56 -1.05 -22.94
N PRO A 24 -7.92 -1.43 -24.18
CA PRO A 24 -7.40 -0.77 -25.38
C PRO A 24 -7.73 0.73 -25.42
N CYS A 25 -6.89 1.53 -26.08
CA CYS A 25 -6.96 3.01 -26.06
C CYS A 25 -8.32 3.59 -26.49
N ASP A 26 -9.05 2.91 -27.36
CA ASP A 26 -10.29 3.40 -27.95
C ASP A 26 -11.56 2.99 -27.19
N VAL A 27 -11.42 2.27 -26.08
CA VAL A 27 -12.58 1.83 -25.29
C VAL A 27 -13.13 2.97 -24.43
N LYS A 28 -14.41 3.29 -24.63
CA LYS A 28 -15.14 4.23 -23.79
C LYS A 28 -15.70 3.52 -22.57
N ILE A 29 -15.45 4.07 -21.39
CA ILE A 29 -15.98 3.58 -20.12
C ILE A 29 -17.24 4.39 -19.77
N ALA A 30 -18.34 3.72 -19.43
CA ALA A 30 -19.56 4.40 -18.97
C ALA A 30 -19.36 5.04 -17.58
N SER A 31 -20.11 6.09 -17.26
CA SER A 31 -20.08 6.73 -15.94
C SER A 31 -20.49 5.76 -14.83
N GLU A 32 -21.51 4.95 -15.08
CA GLU A 32 -21.99 3.94 -14.14
C GLU A 32 -20.94 2.88 -13.84
N SER A 33 -20.17 2.44 -14.85
CA SER A 33 -19.07 1.49 -14.65
C SER A 33 -17.97 2.05 -13.75
N ARG A 34 -17.66 3.35 -13.88
CA ARG A 34 -16.70 4.02 -12.99
C ARG A 34 -17.21 4.03 -11.55
N THR A 35 -18.46 4.44 -11.34
CA THR A 35 -19.08 4.47 -10.01
C THR A 35 -19.13 3.08 -9.38
N ALA A 36 -19.51 2.07 -10.15
CA ALA A 36 -19.57 0.68 -9.70
C ALA A 36 -18.18 0.19 -9.27
N LEU A 37 -17.14 0.44 -10.06
CA LEU A 37 -15.79 -0.01 -9.72
C LEU A 37 -15.20 0.77 -8.54
N THR A 38 -15.45 2.09 -8.42
CA THR A 38 -15.03 2.87 -7.24
C THR A 38 -15.60 2.25 -5.96
N ARG A 39 -16.90 1.93 -5.95
CA ARG A 39 -17.54 1.26 -4.80
C ARG A 39 -16.99 -0.14 -4.57
N ALA A 40 -16.86 -0.94 -5.63
CA ALA A 40 -16.33 -2.31 -5.54
C ALA A 40 -14.91 -2.34 -4.98
N THR A 41 -14.09 -1.33 -5.29
CA THR A 41 -12.72 -1.23 -4.76
C THR A 41 -12.71 -1.03 -3.25
N SER A 42 -13.57 -0.14 -2.73
CA SER A 42 -13.73 0.05 -1.27
C SER A 42 -14.19 -1.24 -0.58
N VAL A 43 -15.17 -1.94 -1.19
CA VAL A 43 -15.66 -3.23 -0.68
C VAL A 43 -14.58 -4.30 -0.72
N PHE A 44 -13.76 -4.35 -1.77
CA PHE A 44 -12.65 -5.30 -1.88
C PHE A 44 -11.64 -5.14 -0.76
N VAL A 45 -11.24 -3.90 -0.42
CA VAL A 45 -10.31 -3.64 0.69
C VAL A 45 -10.89 -4.13 2.01
N LEU A 46 -12.17 -3.84 2.27
CA LEU A 46 -12.86 -4.30 3.48
C LEU A 46 -12.97 -5.82 3.54
N TYR A 47 -13.33 -6.45 2.42
CA TYR A 47 -13.49 -7.89 2.31
C TYR A 47 -12.17 -8.63 2.54
N LEU A 48 -11.10 -8.21 1.86
CA LEU A 48 -9.77 -8.78 2.06
C LEU A 48 -9.25 -8.56 3.50
N THR A 49 -9.49 -7.37 4.06
CA THR A 49 -9.11 -7.08 5.45
C THR A 49 -9.83 -7.99 6.43
N SER A 50 -11.12 -8.24 6.22
CA SER A 50 -11.93 -9.17 7.02
C SER A 50 -11.39 -10.60 6.92
N ALA A 51 -11.14 -11.10 5.71
CA ALA A 51 -10.58 -12.43 5.49
C ALA A 51 -9.20 -12.61 6.14
N ALA A 52 -8.30 -11.64 5.94
CA ALA A 52 -6.98 -11.65 6.55
C ALA A 52 -7.04 -11.57 8.09
N THR A 53 -7.99 -10.81 8.65
CA THR A 53 -8.23 -10.74 10.09
C THR A 53 -8.69 -12.08 10.64
N ALA A 54 -9.63 -12.75 9.97
CA ALA A 54 -10.08 -14.08 10.36
C ALA A 54 -8.92 -15.10 10.35
N VAL A 55 -7.99 -15.01 9.38
CA VAL A 55 -6.77 -15.84 9.37
C VAL A 55 -5.87 -15.54 10.58
N ALA A 56 -5.68 -14.26 10.93
CA ALA A 56 -4.89 -13.86 12.09
C ALA A 56 -5.50 -14.35 13.42
N GLU A 57 -6.82 -14.24 13.55
CA GLU A 57 -7.60 -14.69 14.71
C GLU A 57 -7.53 -16.20 14.88
N LYS A 58 -7.67 -16.97 13.80
CA LYS A 58 -7.46 -18.44 13.80
C LYS A 58 -6.06 -18.80 14.36
N LYS A 59 -5.05 -17.96 14.12
CA LYS A 59 -3.67 -18.11 14.64
C LYS A 59 -3.44 -17.46 16.01
N LYS A 60 -4.48 -16.90 16.66
CA LYS A 60 -4.41 -16.15 17.94
C LYS A 60 -3.43 -14.96 17.91
N GLN A 61 -3.24 -14.35 16.74
CA GLN A 61 -2.36 -13.21 16.56
C GLN A 61 -3.17 -11.91 16.52
N LYS A 62 -2.76 -10.92 17.31
CA LYS A 62 -3.41 -9.60 17.37
C LYS A 62 -2.95 -8.62 16.28
N VAL A 63 -1.86 -8.94 15.60
CA VAL A 63 -1.25 -8.09 14.57
C VAL A 63 -1.44 -8.73 13.22
N LEU A 64 -1.99 -7.97 12.28
CA LEU A 64 -2.12 -8.40 10.89
C LEU A 64 -0.72 -8.40 10.23
N THR A 65 -0.35 -9.52 9.62
CA THR A 65 0.95 -9.68 8.95
C THR A 65 0.73 -9.90 7.46
N VAL A 66 1.82 -9.79 6.68
CA VAL A 66 1.79 -10.07 5.23
C VAL A 66 1.28 -11.48 4.95
N ASP A 67 1.68 -12.47 5.75
CA ASP A 67 1.25 -13.86 5.56
C ASP A 67 -0.26 -14.02 5.77
N HIS A 68 -0.87 -13.20 6.64
CA HIS A 68 -2.32 -13.20 6.82
C HIS A 68 -3.04 -12.62 5.62
N VAL A 69 -2.49 -11.57 5.01
CA VAL A 69 -3.07 -10.96 3.80
C VAL A 69 -2.96 -11.92 2.61
N LEU A 70 -1.81 -12.60 2.45
CA LEU A 70 -1.63 -13.57 1.36
C LEU A 70 -2.54 -14.79 1.54
N ALA A 71 -2.66 -15.34 2.74
CA ALA A 71 -3.62 -16.41 3.02
C ALA A 71 -5.08 -15.94 2.89
N GLY A 72 -5.36 -14.69 3.27
CA GLY A 72 -6.65 -14.06 3.05
C GLY A 72 -7.04 -14.02 1.57
N LEU A 73 -6.08 -13.76 0.66
CA LEU A 73 -6.30 -13.81 -0.78
C LEU A 73 -6.63 -15.22 -1.28
N GLU A 74 -6.01 -16.27 -0.72
CA GLU A 74 -6.36 -17.67 -1.03
C GLU A 74 -7.80 -17.98 -0.58
N GLU A 75 -8.18 -17.57 0.64
CA GLU A 75 -9.52 -17.80 1.21
C GLU A 75 -10.64 -17.11 0.42
N ILE A 76 -10.34 -15.99 -0.23
CA ILE A 76 -11.31 -15.26 -1.08
C ILE A 76 -11.22 -15.61 -2.56
N GLU A 77 -10.44 -16.64 -2.93
CA GLU A 77 -10.27 -17.15 -4.30
C GLU A 77 -9.58 -16.16 -5.27
N PHE A 78 -8.66 -15.34 -4.75
CA PHE A 78 -7.83 -14.40 -5.51
C PHE A 78 -6.37 -14.87 -5.65
N ASP A 79 -6.14 -16.18 -5.77
CA ASP A 79 -4.82 -16.82 -5.84
C ASP A 79 -3.89 -16.22 -6.91
N SER A 80 -4.48 -15.80 -8.03
CA SER A 80 -3.76 -15.16 -9.15
C SER A 80 -2.99 -13.90 -8.74
N PHE A 81 -3.37 -13.24 -7.63
CA PHE A 81 -2.72 -12.02 -7.15
C PHE A 81 -1.47 -12.31 -6.31
N ILE A 82 -1.33 -13.53 -5.79
CA ILE A 82 -0.30 -13.88 -4.81
C ILE A 82 1.10 -13.80 -5.40
N ALA A 83 1.31 -14.39 -6.57
CA ALA A 83 2.63 -14.41 -7.21
C ALA A 83 3.12 -12.99 -7.58
N PRO A 84 2.32 -12.13 -8.25
CA PRO A 84 2.66 -10.72 -8.45
C PRO A 84 2.96 -9.98 -7.15
N LEU A 85 2.12 -10.13 -6.12
CA LEU A 85 2.30 -9.43 -4.85
C LEU A 85 3.58 -9.86 -4.11
N LYS A 86 3.95 -11.15 -4.14
CA LYS A 86 5.20 -11.62 -3.55
C LYS A 86 6.43 -10.99 -4.24
N LYS A 87 6.38 -10.84 -5.57
CA LYS A 87 7.44 -10.15 -6.34
C LYS A 87 7.54 -8.68 -5.96
N ASP A 88 6.42 -7.97 -5.87
CA ASP A 88 6.40 -6.56 -5.48
C ASP A 88 6.87 -6.33 -4.04
N LEU A 89 6.50 -7.24 -3.13
CA LEU A 89 6.98 -7.24 -1.75
C LEU A 89 8.50 -7.40 -1.66
N GLU A 90 9.09 -8.28 -2.46
CA GLU A 90 10.53 -8.46 -2.52
C GLU A 90 11.23 -7.17 -3.00
N ASN A 91 10.72 -6.56 -4.07
CA ASN A 91 11.22 -5.29 -4.61
C ASN A 91 11.12 -4.16 -3.59
N TYR A 92 10.00 -4.08 -2.86
CA TYR A 92 9.82 -3.11 -1.78
C TYR A 92 10.85 -3.30 -0.67
N ARG A 93 11.07 -4.54 -0.22
CA ARG A 93 12.07 -4.86 0.83
C ARG A 93 13.49 -4.49 0.40
N LYS A 94 13.86 -4.74 -0.87
CA LYS A 94 15.16 -4.30 -1.43
C LYS A 94 15.29 -2.78 -1.40
N THR A 95 14.28 -2.07 -1.89
CA THR A 95 14.29 -0.60 -1.92
C THR A 95 14.39 0.02 -0.53
N MET A 96 13.74 -0.58 0.47
CA MET A 96 13.79 -0.11 1.86
C MET A 96 15.16 -0.34 2.52
N LYS A 97 15.87 -1.42 2.18
CA LYS A 97 17.25 -1.65 2.64
C LYS A 97 18.19 -0.59 2.08
N ASN A 98 18.16 -0.39 0.76
CA ASN A 98 19.01 0.61 0.09
C ASN A 98 18.79 2.04 0.61
N LYS A 99 17.56 2.40 1.04
CA LYS A 99 17.29 3.70 1.68
C LYS A 99 17.91 3.83 3.08
N LYS A 100 17.99 2.74 3.84
CA LYS A 100 18.66 2.73 5.16
C LYS A 100 20.17 2.84 5.00
N ASP A 101 20.74 2.13 4.03
CA ASP A 101 22.17 2.15 3.76
C ASP A 101 22.63 3.56 3.33
N LYS A 102 21.83 4.26 2.50
CA LYS A 102 22.10 5.67 2.11
C LYS A 102 21.97 6.68 3.26
N LYS A 103 21.30 6.34 4.36
CA LYS A 103 21.16 7.23 5.53
C LYS A 103 22.31 7.03 6.53
N GLY A 104 23.08 5.95 6.42
CA GLY A 104 24.26 5.67 7.25
C GLY A 104 25.58 6.23 6.71
N ASP A 105 25.59 6.85 5.53
CA ASP A 105 26.79 7.35 4.84
C ASP A 105 26.94 8.88 4.89
N LYS A 106 26.32 9.54 5.89
CA LYS A 106 26.62 10.95 6.17
C LYS A 106 27.82 10.98 7.12
N PRO A 107 28.99 11.51 6.72
CA PRO A 107 30.07 11.72 7.68
C PRO A 107 29.61 12.82 8.66
N GLU A 108 29.50 12.46 9.93
CA GLU A 108 29.57 13.40 11.04
C GLU A 108 30.99 13.98 11.03
N ASN A 109 31.16 15.16 10.43
CA ASN A 109 32.32 16.00 10.73
C ASN A 109 31.78 17.23 11.43
N GLU A 110 31.62 17.10 12.75
CA GLU A 110 31.54 18.21 13.68
C GLU A 110 32.95 18.82 13.79
N GLU A 111 33.13 20.07 13.35
CA GLU A 111 34.21 20.91 13.87
C GLU A 111 33.57 21.93 14.82
N PRO A 112 33.89 21.92 16.13
CA PRO A 112 33.65 23.06 16.99
C PRO A 112 34.81 24.04 16.78
N MET A 113 34.52 25.26 16.32
CA MET A 113 35.50 26.36 16.40
C MET A 113 35.03 27.41 17.40
N GLU A 114 35.97 27.69 18.29
CA GLU A 114 35.86 28.31 19.60
C GLU A 114 35.45 29.79 19.53
N GLU A 115 34.68 30.20 20.54
CA GLU A 115 34.51 31.61 20.91
C GLU A 115 35.88 32.18 21.31
N ALA A 116 36.37 33.16 20.57
CA ALA A 116 37.38 34.10 21.04
C ALA A 116 36.73 35.49 21.10
N ASN A 117 36.41 35.91 22.33
CA ASN A 117 36.35 37.32 22.70
C ASN A 117 37.71 37.95 22.37
N GLU A 118 37.72 39.13 21.77
CA GLU A 118 38.70 40.15 22.09
C GLU A 118 38.14 41.55 21.77
N GLU A 119 38.31 42.41 22.77
CA GLU A 119 37.97 43.83 22.82
C GLU A 119 38.98 44.64 21.99
N ASP A 120 38.48 45.60 21.21
CA ASP A 120 38.94 47.01 21.11
C ASP A 120 38.09 47.80 20.10
#